data_AF-A0A9D7LWT6-F1
#
_entry.id   AF-A0A9D7LWT6-F1
#
_cell.length_a   1.000
_cell.length_b   1.000
_cell.length_c   1.000
_cell.angle_alpha   90.00
_cell.angle_beta   90.00
_cell.angle_gamma   90.00
#
_symmetry.space_group_name_H-M   'P 1'
#
loop_
_entity.id
_entity.type
_entity.pdbx_description
1 polymer ?
#
loop_
_entity_poly.entity_id
_entity_poly.type
_entity_poly.pdbx_seq_one_letter_code
_entity_poly.pdbx_strand_id
1 'polypeptide(L)'
;MRSCPWVLASWLWMAIEAGLCEEYLFRAGLQSSLAAWLRSPLAAILIASVIFALMHWPGLYLRGGPGTDGWSTDPLEVAAFCIASLSPIAVLFGVLWARTRSLLLLIMVHGAVDALPNAAGMIRAFT
;
A
#
# COMPACT_ATOMS: atom_id res chain seq x y z
N MET A 1 -23.16 4.06 18.08
CA MET A 1 -23.61 3.39 16.83
C MET A 1 -23.61 4.30 15.59
N ARG A 2 -23.61 5.64 15.70
CA ARG A 2 -23.62 6.57 14.55
C ARG A 2 -22.30 6.62 13.74
N SER A 3 -21.20 6.13 14.30
CA SER A 3 -19.85 6.20 13.72
C SER A 3 -19.48 5.01 12.83
N CYS A 4 -20.23 3.90 12.90
CA CYS A 4 -19.98 2.70 12.11
C CYS A 4 -20.14 2.92 10.58
N PRO A 5 -21.17 3.65 10.11
CA PRO A 5 -21.31 3.98 8.69
C PRO A 5 -20.12 4.74 8.11
N TRP A 6 -19.51 5.65 8.88
CA TRP A 6 -18.36 6.42 8.44
C TRP A 6 -17.11 5.57 8.27
N VAL A 7 -16.88 4.61 9.17
CA VAL A 7 -15.77 3.63 9.04
C VAL A 7 -15.91 2.80 7.76
N LEU A 8 -17.11 2.31 7.47
CA LEU A 8 -17.37 1.56 6.25
C LEU A 8 -17.22 2.43 4.99
N ALA A 9 -17.73 3.66 5.02
CA ALA A 9 -17.61 4.59 3.90
C ALA A 9 -16.14 4.91 3.59
N SER A 10 -15.31 5.17 4.60
CA SER A 10 -13.88 5.42 4.40
C SER A 10 -13.13 4.20 3.92
N TRP A 11 -13.45 3.00 4.42
CA TRP A 11 -12.85 1.77 3.90
C TRP A 11 -13.16 1.56 2.42
N LEU A 12 -14.42 1.72 2.01
CA LEU A 12 -14.82 1.62 0.61
C LEU A 12 -14.15 2.70 -0.25
N TRP A 13 -14.04 3.92 0.29
CA TRP A 13 -13.33 5.00 -0.39
C TRP A 13 -11.85 4.67 -0.61
N MET A 14 -11.14 4.24 0.44
CA MET A 14 -9.73 3.85 0.33
C MET A 14 -9.53 2.66 -0.61
N ALA A 15 -10.47 1.70 -0.63
CA ALA A 15 -10.41 0.59 -1.57
C ALA A 15 -10.53 1.09 -3.03
N ILE A 16 -11.43 2.02 -3.33
CA ILE A 16 -11.63 2.53 -4.69
C ILE A 16 -10.52 3.48 -5.12
N GLU A 17 -10.06 4.36 -4.23
CA GLU A 17 -9.10 5.41 -4.58
C GLU A 17 -7.68 4.86 -4.59
N ALA A 18 -7.13 4.47 -3.44
CA ALA A 18 -5.80 3.89 -3.35
C ALA A 18 -5.77 2.43 -3.84
N GLY A 19 -6.63 1.56 -3.30
CA GLY A 19 -6.58 0.13 -3.55
C GLY A 19 -6.71 -0.27 -5.02
N LEU A 20 -7.66 0.32 -5.76
CA LEU A 20 -7.82 0.05 -7.19
C LEU A 20 -6.66 0.61 -8.00
N CYS A 21 -6.30 1.87 -7.79
CA CYS A 21 -5.27 2.53 -8.60
C CYS A 21 -3.92 1.86 -8.42
N GLU A 22 -3.54 1.57 -7.18
CA GLU A 22 -2.26 0.96 -6.86
C GLU A 22 -2.21 -0.51 -7.22
N GLU A 23 -3.19 -1.33 -6.83
CA GLU A 23 -3.12 -2.76 -7.11
C GLU A 23 -3.26 -3.09 -8.60
N TYR A 24 -4.02 -2.29 -9.35
CA TYR A 24 -4.04 -2.42 -10.80
C TYR A 24 -2.64 -2.14 -11.39
N LEU A 25 -2.03 -1.01 -11.03
CA LEU A 25 -0.73 -0.61 -11.54
C LEU A 25 0.38 -1.60 -11.16
N PHE A 26 0.49 -1.93 -9.87
CA PHE A 26 1.62 -2.70 -9.35
C PHE A 26 1.44 -4.20 -9.53
N ARG A 27 0.23 -4.75 -9.46
CA ARG A 27 0.00 -6.20 -9.56
C ARG A 27 -0.39 -6.62 -10.96
N ALA A 28 -1.50 -6.06 -11.46
CA ALA A 28 -2.02 -6.42 -12.77
C ALA A 28 -1.07 -5.95 -13.89
N GLY A 29 -0.50 -4.74 -13.75
CA GLY A 29 0.54 -4.21 -14.62
C GLY A 29 1.94 -4.72 -14.27
N LEU A 30 2.67 -3.99 -13.43
CA LEU A 30 4.11 -4.11 -13.22
C LEU A 30 4.56 -5.54 -12.86
N GLN A 31 4.01 -6.13 -11.80
CA GLN A 31 4.42 -7.48 -11.36
C GLN A 31 4.13 -8.53 -12.43
N SER A 32 3.00 -8.46 -13.13
CA SER A 32 2.66 -9.41 -14.20
C SER A 32 3.63 -9.27 -15.39
N SER A 33 3.97 -8.04 -15.78
CA SER A 33 4.95 -7.77 -16.83
C SER A 33 6.36 -8.25 -16.44
N LEU A 34 6.80 -7.96 -15.20
CA LEU A 34 8.08 -8.44 -14.68
C LEU A 34 8.15 -9.96 -14.63
N ALA A 35 7.06 -10.63 -14.22
CA ALA A 35 7.01 -12.09 -14.18
C ALA A 35 7.17 -12.71 -15.57
N ALA A 36 6.53 -12.12 -16.59
CA ALA A 36 6.67 -12.55 -17.97
C ALA A 36 8.08 -12.29 -18.52
N TRP A 37 8.65 -11.12 -18.24
CA TRP A 37 9.97 -10.74 -18.73
C TRP A 37 11.11 -11.53 -18.08
N LEU A 38 11.11 -11.64 -16.75
CA LEU A 38 12.13 -12.34 -15.97
C LEU A 38 11.94 -13.86 -15.96
N ARG A 39 10.77 -14.35 -16.39
CA ARG A 39 10.35 -15.76 -16.27
C ARG A 39 10.46 -16.28 -14.84
N SER A 40 10.24 -15.41 -13.84
CA SER A 40 10.38 -15.73 -12.43
C SER A 40 9.34 -14.96 -11.60
N PRO A 41 8.30 -15.65 -11.10
CA PRO A 41 7.30 -15.02 -10.22
C PRO A 41 7.92 -14.46 -8.94
N LEU A 42 8.90 -15.15 -8.36
CA LEU A 42 9.58 -14.71 -7.14
C LEU A 42 10.34 -13.40 -7.37
N ALA A 43 11.14 -13.34 -8.45
CA ALA A 43 11.88 -12.12 -8.76
C ALA A 43 10.94 -10.94 -9.04
N ALA A 44 9.85 -11.18 -9.77
CA ALA A 44 8.84 -10.16 -10.04
C ALA A 44 8.18 -9.63 -8.76
N ILE A 45 7.83 -10.50 -7.81
CA ILE A 45 7.27 -10.11 -6.51
C ILE A 45 8.26 -9.22 -5.75
N LEU A 46 9.52 -9.66 -5.61
CA LEU A 46 10.52 -8.93 -4.82
C LEU A 46 10.83 -7.56 -5.43
N ILE A 47 11.04 -7.50 -6.75
CA ILE A 47 11.35 -6.25 -7.45
C ILE A 47 10.16 -5.30 -7.40
N ALA A 48 8.94 -5.76 -7.73
CA ALA A 48 7.74 -4.92 -7.66
C ALA A 48 7.48 -4.40 -6.24
N SER A 49 7.79 -5.18 -5.20
CA SER A 49 7.62 -4.77 -3.79
C SER A 49 8.59 -3.67 -3.38
N VAL A 50 9.85 -3.75 -3.81
CA VAL A 50 10.83 -2.68 -3.56
C VAL A 50 10.48 -1.42 -4.34
N ILE A 51 10.06 -1.55 -5.60
CA ILE A 51 9.61 -0.40 -6.40
C ILE A 51 8.38 0.27 -5.76
N PHE A 52 7.38 -0.51 -5.35
CA PHE A 52 6.19 -0.01 -4.65
C PHE A 52 6.58 0.81 -3.41
N ALA A 53 7.43 0.25 -2.55
CA ALA A 53 7.92 0.93 -1.36
C ALA A 53 8.62 2.26 -1.71
N LEU A 54 9.51 2.26 -2.70
CA LEU A 54 10.22 3.45 -3.13
C LEU A 54 9.33 4.51 -3.80
N MET A 55 8.17 4.15 -4.36
CA MET A 55 7.21 5.14 -4.89
C MET A 55 6.57 6.00 -3.80
N HIS A 56 6.64 5.58 -2.54
CA HIS A 56 6.19 6.37 -1.39
C HIS A 56 7.24 7.39 -0.92
N TRP A 57 8.51 7.17 -1.28
CA TRP A 57 9.63 8.00 -0.85
C TRP A 57 9.46 9.49 -1.18
N PRO A 58 9.08 9.92 -2.41
CA PRO A 58 8.94 11.34 -2.71
C PRO A 58 7.88 12.02 -1.85
N GLY A 59 6.76 11.33 -1.60
CA GLY A 59 5.69 11.86 -0.75
C GLY A 59 6.13 12.03 0.68
N LEU A 60 6.82 11.02 1.24
CA LEU A 60 7.28 11.04 2.62
C LEU A 60 8.40 12.06 2.84
N TYR A 61 9.35 12.17 1.91
CA TYR A 61 10.47 13.11 2.01
C TYR A 61 10.05 14.56 1.76
N LEU A 62 9.24 14.83 0.72
CA LEU A 62 8.90 16.21 0.32
C LEU A 62 7.74 16.81 1.12
N ARG A 63 6.89 15.98 1.75
CA ARG A 63 5.71 16.45 2.51
C ARG A 63 5.67 15.99 3.96
N GLY A 64 6.53 15.07 4.38
CA GLY A 64 6.62 14.65 5.78
C GLY A 64 7.17 15.76 6.67
N GLY A 65 6.85 15.68 7.96
CA GLY A 65 7.36 16.59 8.97
C GLY A 65 7.54 15.91 10.33
N PRO A 66 8.03 16.63 11.35
CA PRO A 66 8.09 16.10 12.71
C PRO A 66 6.73 15.52 13.14
N GLY A 67 6.71 14.24 13.52
CA GLY A 67 5.49 13.50 13.87
C GLY A 67 4.89 12.63 12.76
N THR A 68 5.46 12.64 11.55
CA THR A 68 5.19 11.60 10.53
C THR A 68 6.15 10.43 10.71
N ASP A 69 5.63 9.21 10.72
CA ASP A 69 6.47 8.01 10.79
C ASP A 69 7.46 7.95 9.63
N GLY A 70 8.73 7.68 9.93
CA GLY A 70 9.79 7.64 8.92
C GLY A 70 10.25 8.99 8.40
N TRP A 71 9.83 10.10 9.02
CA TRP A 71 10.37 11.41 8.71
C TRP A 71 11.86 11.50 9.08
N SER A 72 12.66 11.98 8.14
CA SER A 72 14.06 12.37 8.33
C SER A 72 14.42 13.50 7.38
N THR A 73 15.46 14.25 7.73
CA THR A 73 16.09 15.23 6.82
C THR A 73 17.11 14.58 5.88
N ASP A 74 17.53 13.34 6.15
CA ASP A 74 18.36 12.55 5.25
C ASP A 74 17.46 11.74 4.29
N PRO A 75 17.55 11.97 2.96
CA PRO A 75 16.76 11.22 1.98
C PRO A 75 17.02 9.71 2.01
N LEU A 76 18.22 9.25 2.39
CA LEU A 76 18.55 7.83 2.46
C LEU A 76 17.86 7.14 3.63
N GLU A 77 17.73 7.81 4.78
CA GLU A 77 16.99 7.28 5.93
C GLU A 77 15.50 7.10 5.60
N VAL A 78 14.90 8.07 4.89
CA VAL A 78 13.50 7.96 4.43
C VAL A 78 13.34 6.79 3.45
N ALA A 79 14.28 6.59 2.53
CA ALA A 79 14.24 5.47 1.58
C ALA A 79 14.37 4.12 2.31
N ALA A 80 15.29 4.03 3.28
CA ALA A 80 15.46 2.85 4.12
C ALA A 80 14.18 2.54 4.89
N PHE A 81 13.53 3.55 5.47
CA PHE A 81 12.24 3.40 6.14
C PHE A 81 11.16 2.90 5.17
N CYS A 82 11.00 3.52 4.00
CA CYS A 82 10.02 3.08 3.02
C CYS A 82 10.20 1.60 2.65
N ILE A 83 11.43 1.18 2.33
CA ILE A 83 11.72 -0.22 2.01
C ILE A 83 11.39 -1.13 3.21
N ALA A 84 11.90 -0.81 4.40
CA ALA A 84 11.74 -1.66 5.58
C ALA A 84 10.27 -1.80 6.01
N SER A 85 9.48 -0.73 5.90
CA SER A 85 8.11 -0.67 6.40
C SER A 85 7.08 -1.12 5.36
N LEU A 86 7.28 -0.81 4.07
CA LEU A 86 6.26 -1.02 3.03
C LEU A 86 6.53 -2.26 2.15
N SER A 87 7.79 -2.66 1.98
CA SER A 87 8.08 -3.86 1.17
C SER A 87 7.49 -5.16 1.75
N PRO A 88 7.40 -5.39 3.08
CA PRO A 88 6.82 -6.63 3.61
C PRO A 88 5.34 -6.80 3.23
N ILE A 89 4.53 -5.73 3.35
CA ILE A 89 3.12 -5.79 2.97
C ILE A 89 2.96 -5.90 1.45
N ALA A 90 3.84 -5.24 0.68
CA ALA A 90 3.85 -5.37 -0.78
C ALA A 90 4.22 -6.80 -1.24
N VAL A 91 5.10 -7.49 -0.52
CA VAL A 91 5.40 -8.91 -0.77
C VAL A 91 4.17 -9.78 -0.50
N LEU A 92 3.47 -9.55 0.61
CA LEU A 92 2.22 -10.26 0.90
C LEU A 92 1.21 -10.12 -0.24
N PHE A 93 1.00 -8.88 -0.72
CA PHE A 93 0.07 -8.61 -1.82
C PHE A 93 0.54 -9.21 -3.14
N GLY A 94 1.86 -9.19 -3.39
CA GLY A 94 2.45 -9.83 -4.55
C GLY A 94 2.24 -11.35 -4.55
N VAL A 95 2.35 -12.00 -3.39
CA VAL A 95 2.02 -13.42 -3.22
C VAL A 95 0.53 -13.66 -3.43
N LEU A 96 -0.35 -12.86 -2.81
CA LEU A 96 -1.80 -12.98 -2.99
C LEU A 96 -2.19 -12.85 -4.47
N TRP A 97 -1.61 -11.91 -5.21
CA TRP A 97 -1.80 -11.76 -6.65
C TRP A 97 -1.35 -13.02 -7.42
N ALA A 98 -0.15 -13.51 -7.14
CA ALA A 98 0.41 -14.67 -7.82
C ALA A 98 -0.42 -15.95 -7.57
N ARG A 99 -1.08 -16.05 -6.41
CA ARG A 99 -1.86 -17.22 -6.01
C ARG A 99 -3.32 -17.16 -6.43
N THR A 100 -3.93 -15.97 -6.44
CA THR A 100 -5.38 -15.83 -6.62
C THR A 100 -5.77 -15.15 -7.93
N ARG A 101 -4.90 -14.30 -8.48
CA ARG A 101 -5.20 -13.43 -9.63
C ARG A 101 -6.49 -12.62 -9.46
N SER A 102 -6.91 -12.39 -8.21
CA SER A 102 -8.12 -11.65 -7.86
C SER A 102 -7.77 -10.20 -7.55
N LEU A 103 -8.05 -9.31 -8.49
CA LEU A 103 -7.81 -7.89 -8.29
C LEU A 103 -8.75 -7.32 -7.21
N LEU A 104 -10.02 -7.76 -7.20
CA LEU A 104 -10.99 -7.34 -6.18
C LEU A 104 -10.52 -7.69 -4.75
N LEU A 105 -9.94 -8.88 -4.55
CA LEU A 105 -9.40 -9.25 -3.24
C LEU A 105 -8.33 -8.25 -2.79
N LEU A 106 -7.38 -7.94 -3.67
CA LEU A 106 -6.28 -7.03 -3.34
C LEU A 106 -6.81 -5.62 -3.07
N ILE A 107 -7.75 -5.14 -3.88
CA ILE A 107 -8.42 -3.84 -3.68
C ILE A 107 -9.03 -3.72 -2.28
N MET A 108 -9.82 -4.73 -1.87
CA MET A 108 -10.53 -4.68 -0.59
C MET A 108 -9.57 -4.81 0.60
N VAL A 109 -8.52 -5.64 0.46
CA VAL A 109 -7.48 -5.82 1.50
C VAL A 109 -6.61 -4.57 1.60
N HIS A 110 -6.21 -3.97 0.48
CA HIS A 110 -5.48 -2.70 0.44
C HIS A 110 -6.25 -1.61 1.17
N GLY A 111 -7.52 -1.38 0.80
CA GLY A 111 -8.34 -0.38 1.47
C GLY A 111 -8.46 -0.62 2.98
N ALA A 112 -8.42 -1.88 3.44
CA ALA A 112 -8.44 -2.20 4.86
C ALA A 112 -7.12 -1.82 5.57
N VAL A 113 -5.98 -2.05 4.92
CA VAL A 113 -4.65 -1.65 5.44
C VAL A 113 -4.59 -0.15 5.66
N ASP A 114 -5.19 0.65 4.78
CA ASP A 114 -5.17 2.11 4.89
C ASP A 114 -6.20 2.65 5.89
N ALA A 115 -7.41 2.08 5.89
CA ALA A 115 -8.52 2.63 6.67
C ALA A 115 -8.47 2.23 8.15
N LEU A 116 -8.08 0.98 8.47
CA LEU A 116 -8.19 0.46 9.84
C LEU A 116 -7.30 1.17 10.87
N PRO A 117 -6.03 1.51 10.60
CA PRO A 117 -5.19 2.24 11.56
C PRO A 117 -5.80 3.60 11.97
N ASN A 118 -6.58 4.21 11.08
CA ASN A 118 -7.20 5.51 11.27
C ASN A 118 -8.62 5.44 11.86
N ALA A 119 -9.21 4.24 12.00
CA ALA A 119 -10.60 4.06 12.41
C ALA A 119 -10.89 4.65 13.80
N ALA A 120 -9.98 4.48 14.77
CA ALA A 120 -10.16 5.02 16.12
C ALA A 120 -10.14 6.56 16.14
N GLY A 121 -9.25 7.18 15.36
CA GLY A 121 -9.22 8.63 15.19
C GLY A 121 -10.51 9.16 14.58
N MET A 122 -11.00 8.47 13.55
CA MET A 122 -12.25 8.84 12.90
C MET A 122 -13.46 8.70 13.83
N ILE A 123 -13.56 7.60 14.58
CA ILE A 123 -14.66 7.43 15.54
C ILE A 123 -14.70 8.60 16.52
N ARG A 124 -13.55 8.98 17.11
CA ARG A 124 -13.46 10.11 18.03
C ARG A 124 -13.85 11.46 17.40
N ALA A 125 -13.55 11.67 16.12
CA ALA A 125 -13.87 12.91 15.43
C ALA A 125 -15.37 13.05 15.11
N PHE A 126 -16.10 11.94 14.99
CA PHE A 126 -17.51 11.90 14.58
C PHE A 126 -18.45 11.35 15.68
N THR A 127 -18.03 11.38 16.94
CA THR A 127 -18.85 11.10 18.14
C THR A 127 -18.81 12.28 19.09
#